data_AF-A0A3C1J7P0-F1
#
_entry.id   AF-A0A3C1J7P0-F1
#
_cell.length_a   1.000
_cell.length_b   1.000
_cell.length_c   1.000
_cell.angle_alpha   90.00
_cell.angle_beta   90.00
_cell.angle_gamma   90.00
#
_symmetry.space_group_name_H-M   'P 1'
#
loop_
_entity.id
_entity.type
_entity.pdbx_description
1 polymer ?
#
loop_
_entity_poly.entity_id
_entity_poly.type
_entity_poly.pdbx_seq_one_letter_code
_entity_poly.pdbx_strand_id
1 'polypeptide(L)'
;MIKVLALLLAVAAVSPAYSLDFSLDKIKAADLGVKAEGVPAPGAPAKEEAQVPQDLVYKFSQVRNEVRRLETDTTWLRSDINRLESDARRIEQGVSNPFFSSDLRRMSMDMSRRLTDLQRLAADVKNLLGLAVKDAALNQTARDIEWDARDLENRFQFDVVNAAQSLEWTVRRLDPKLVGYDAQWTASDLSRVCRDLQWKTRDLSWDARDLVSKTQP
;
A
#
# COMPACT_ATOMS: atom_id res chain seq x y z
N MET A 1 -31.24 42.29 19.75
CA MET A 1 -30.92 43.73 19.78
C MET A 1 -29.92 44.01 18.67
N ILE A 2 -30.44 44.49 17.53
CA ILE A 2 -29.68 44.84 16.33
C ILE A 2 -29.35 46.33 16.45
N LYS A 3 -28.07 46.71 16.47
CA LYS A 3 -27.65 48.11 16.41
C LYS A 3 -27.28 48.46 14.97
N VAL A 4 -28.16 49.26 14.38
CA VAL A 4 -27.99 50.04 13.15
C VAL A 4 -27.02 51.18 13.44
N LEU A 5 -26.08 51.44 12.52
CA LEU A 5 -25.51 52.78 12.36
C LEU A 5 -25.40 53.10 10.87
N ALA A 6 -26.11 54.16 10.50
CA ALA A 6 -26.15 54.75 9.18
C ALA A 6 -25.29 56.02 9.14
N LEU A 7 -25.15 56.53 7.91
CA LEU A 7 -24.95 57.93 7.52
C LEU A 7 -23.51 58.33 7.12
N LEU A 8 -23.28 58.57 5.82
CA LEU A 8 -23.23 59.94 5.29
C LEU A 8 -23.30 59.97 3.76
N LEU A 9 -24.38 60.58 3.26
CA LEU A 9 -24.55 61.12 1.92
C LEU A 9 -23.72 62.41 1.78
N ALA A 10 -23.15 62.62 0.60
CA ALA A 10 -22.96 63.97 0.06
C ALA A 10 -23.26 63.95 -1.44
N VAL A 11 -24.38 64.59 -1.79
CA VAL A 11 -24.81 64.92 -3.16
C VAL A 11 -24.41 66.37 -3.41
N ALA A 12 -23.83 66.65 -4.58
CA ALA A 12 -23.84 67.99 -5.16
C ALA A 12 -24.35 67.90 -6.61
N ALA A 13 -25.45 68.60 -6.86
CA ALA A 13 -26.10 68.88 -8.15
C ALA A 13 -25.16 69.70 -9.07
N VAL A 14 -25.33 69.85 -10.40
CA VAL A 14 -26.46 70.41 -11.17
C VAL A 14 -26.21 70.10 -12.68
N SER A 15 -27.28 69.91 -13.47
CA SER A 15 -27.37 69.69 -14.95
C SER A 15 -27.04 70.97 -15.79
N PRO A 16 -27.27 71.13 -17.12
CA PRO A 16 -27.71 70.21 -18.20
C PRO A 16 -26.96 70.35 -19.58
N ALA A 17 -27.35 69.52 -20.55
CA ALA A 17 -27.37 69.74 -22.02
C ALA A 17 -26.06 70.02 -22.80
N TYR A 18 -25.61 69.03 -23.57
CA TYR A 18 -25.13 69.22 -24.96
C TYR A 18 -25.43 67.95 -25.78
N SER A 19 -26.40 68.03 -26.68
CA SER A 19 -26.54 67.11 -27.81
C SER A 19 -25.48 67.46 -28.84
N LEU A 20 -24.47 66.61 -29.01
CA LEU A 20 -23.55 66.68 -30.15
C LEU A 20 -23.94 65.58 -31.13
N ASP A 21 -24.43 66.00 -32.30
CA ASP A 21 -24.62 65.18 -33.49
C ASP A 21 -23.31 64.46 -33.83
N PHE A 22 -23.28 63.15 -33.63
CA PHE A 22 -22.14 62.32 -34.03
C PHE A 22 -22.41 61.78 -35.44
N SER A 23 -21.94 62.51 -36.45
CA SER A 23 -21.98 62.07 -37.85
C SER A 23 -20.84 61.08 -38.11
N LEU A 24 -21.17 59.83 -38.46
CA LEU A 24 -20.21 58.74 -38.73
C LEU A 24 -19.45 58.87 -40.06
N ASP A 25 -19.76 59.86 -40.91
CA ASP A 25 -19.23 60.00 -42.27
C ASP A 25 -17.80 60.57 -42.37
N LYS A 26 -17.10 60.75 -41.24
CA LYS A 26 -15.75 61.36 -41.23
C LYS A 26 -14.62 60.48 -40.69
N ILE A 27 -14.89 59.21 -40.36
CA ILE A 27 -13.80 58.30 -39.98
C ILE A 27 -13.19 57.71 -41.26
N LYS A 28 -12.09 58.30 -41.72
CA LYS A 28 -11.27 57.70 -42.78
C LYS A 28 -10.46 56.56 -42.19
N ALA A 29 -10.39 55.43 -42.90
CA ALA A 29 -9.68 54.21 -42.49
C ALA A 29 -8.16 54.39 -42.24
N ALA A 30 -7.60 55.57 -42.50
CA ALA A 30 -6.19 55.89 -42.30
C ALA A 30 -5.84 56.34 -40.87
N ASP A 31 -6.83 56.68 -40.02
CA ASP A 31 -6.59 57.15 -38.64
C ASP A 31 -6.60 56.01 -37.59
N LEU A 32 -6.87 54.77 -38.02
CA LEU A 32 -6.70 53.58 -37.19
C LEU A 32 -5.31 53.00 -37.41
N GLY A 33 -4.34 53.49 -36.65
CA GLY A 33 -2.99 52.93 -36.55
C GLY A 33 -3.02 51.54 -35.92
N VAL A 34 -3.55 50.54 -36.62
CA VAL A 34 -3.51 49.14 -36.21
C VAL A 34 -2.11 48.62 -36.54
N LYS A 35 -1.24 48.68 -35.54
CA LYS A 35 -0.01 47.89 -35.50
C LYS A 35 -0.44 46.42 -35.65
N ALA A 36 0.02 45.76 -36.70
CA ALA A 36 -0.17 44.33 -36.88
C ALA A 36 0.61 43.60 -35.79
N GLU A 37 -0.02 43.40 -34.63
CA GLU A 37 0.43 42.42 -33.65
C GLU A 37 0.26 41.05 -34.28
N GLY A 38 1.39 40.34 -34.40
CA GLY A 38 1.44 39.01 -34.98
C GLY A 38 0.43 38.11 -34.30
N VAL A 39 -0.45 37.51 -35.10
CA VAL A 39 -1.34 36.43 -34.67
C VAL A 39 -0.45 35.37 -34.01
N PRO A 40 -0.67 35.01 -32.73
CA PRO A 40 0.10 33.95 -32.12
C PRO A 40 -0.22 32.66 -32.89
N ALA A 41 0.84 31.99 -33.35
CA ALA A 41 0.72 30.68 -33.95
C ALA A 41 -0.12 29.78 -33.02
N PRO A 42 -1.05 28.96 -33.57
CA PRO A 42 -1.82 28.05 -32.74
C PRO A 42 -0.83 27.18 -31.96
N GLY A 43 -0.88 27.31 -30.63
CA GLY A 43 -0.03 26.54 -29.73
C GLY A 43 -0.14 25.07 -30.11
N ALA A 44 1.02 24.44 -30.32
CA ALA A 44 1.10 23.00 -30.52
C ALA A 44 0.23 22.31 -29.46
N PRO A 45 -0.56 21.28 -29.82
CA PRO A 45 -1.42 20.61 -28.86
C PRO A 45 -0.55 20.18 -27.69
N ALA A 46 -0.93 20.63 -26.49
CA ALA A 46 -0.35 20.14 -25.25
C ALA A 46 -0.35 18.62 -25.34
N LYS A 47 0.81 18.00 -25.13
CA LYS A 47 0.88 16.54 -24.98
C LYS A 47 -0.16 16.20 -23.91
N GLU A 48 -1.25 15.54 -24.29
CA GLU A 48 -2.13 14.90 -23.34
C GLU A 48 -1.23 13.99 -22.51
N GLU A 49 -0.97 14.38 -21.27
CA GLU A 49 -0.37 13.50 -20.29
C GLU A 49 -1.28 12.28 -20.27
N ALA A 50 -0.80 11.16 -20.81
CA ALA A 50 -1.58 9.94 -20.92
C ALA A 50 -2.00 9.55 -19.51
N GLN A 51 -3.23 9.90 -19.14
CA GLN A 51 -3.76 9.70 -17.81
C GLN A 51 -3.69 8.21 -17.49
N VAL A 52 -3.10 7.87 -16.35
CA VAL A 52 -2.98 6.48 -15.92
C VAL A 52 -4.38 5.85 -15.90
N PRO A 53 -4.58 4.68 -16.53
CA PRO A 53 -5.89 4.02 -16.53
C PRO A 53 -6.39 3.78 -15.09
N GLN A 54 -7.64 4.17 -14.81
CA GLN A 54 -8.24 4.02 -13.48
C GLN A 54 -8.23 2.56 -12.98
N ASP A 55 -8.37 1.60 -13.89
CA ASP A 55 -8.25 0.16 -13.58
C ASP A 55 -6.86 -0.20 -13.01
N LEU A 56 -5.80 0.41 -13.53
CA LEU A 56 -4.44 0.18 -13.04
C LEU A 56 -4.27 0.72 -11.62
N VAL A 57 -4.77 1.92 -11.35
CA VAL A 57 -4.78 2.51 -9.99
C VAL A 57 -5.53 1.62 -9.01
N TYR A 58 -6.68 1.06 -9.44
CA TYR A 58 -7.45 0.13 -8.63
C TYR A 58 -6.67 -1.15 -8.32
N LYS A 59 -6.00 -1.76 -9.32
CA LYS A 59 -5.17 -2.97 -9.13
C LYS A 59 -4.02 -2.73 -8.16
N PHE A 60 -3.30 -1.62 -8.29
CA PHE A 60 -2.26 -1.23 -7.34
C PHE A 60 -2.81 -1.07 -5.91
N SER A 61 -3.97 -0.44 -5.77
CA SER A 61 -4.63 -0.25 -4.48
C SER A 61 -5.08 -1.57 -3.84
N GLN A 62 -5.61 -2.50 -4.64
CA GLN A 62 -5.99 -3.84 -4.19
C GLN A 62 -4.78 -4.60 -3.64
N VAL A 63 -3.70 -4.69 -4.42
CA VAL A 63 -2.47 -5.38 -4.00
C VAL A 63 -1.89 -4.74 -2.74
N ARG A 64 -1.82 -3.40 -2.66
CA ARG A 64 -1.39 -2.69 -1.44
C ARG A 64 -2.21 -3.12 -0.22
N ASN A 65 -3.53 -3.15 -0.34
CA ASN A 65 -4.41 -3.52 0.77
C ASN A 65 -4.20 -4.97 1.20
N GLU A 66 -3.95 -5.88 0.25
CA GLU A 66 -3.67 -7.28 0.55
C GLU A 66 -2.32 -7.48 1.24
N VAL A 67 -1.25 -6.81 0.77
CA VAL A 67 0.06 -6.82 1.44
C VAL A 67 -0.08 -6.29 2.87
N ARG A 68 -0.74 -5.14 3.04
CA ARG A 68 -0.99 -4.56 4.36
C ARG A 68 -1.79 -5.48 5.28
N ARG A 69 -2.82 -6.13 4.75
CA ARG A 69 -3.61 -7.08 5.54
C ARG A 69 -2.74 -8.26 6.01
N LEU A 70 -1.92 -8.82 5.12
CA LEU A 70 -1.02 -9.91 5.46
C LEU A 70 0.03 -9.47 6.50
N GLU A 71 0.57 -8.25 6.34
CA GLU A 71 1.43 -7.61 7.33
C GLU A 71 0.74 -7.57 8.70
N THR A 72 -0.47 -7.00 8.78
CA THR A 72 -1.18 -6.88 10.06
C THR A 72 -1.51 -8.24 10.66
N ASP A 73 -1.99 -9.19 9.85
CA ASP A 73 -2.34 -10.56 10.26
C ASP A 73 -1.14 -11.36 10.79
N THR A 74 0.09 -10.94 10.49
CA THR A 74 1.32 -11.64 10.91
C THR A 74 1.99 -11.00 12.14
N THR A 75 1.50 -9.86 12.62
CA THR A 75 2.10 -9.08 13.73
C THR A 75 2.33 -9.91 15.00
N TRP A 76 1.39 -10.80 15.33
CA TRP A 76 1.43 -11.56 16.60
C TRP A 76 2.07 -12.95 16.49
N LEU A 77 2.48 -13.39 15.29
CA LEU A 77 2.94 -14.76 15.05
C LEU A 77 4.10 -15.19 15.95
N ARG A 78 5.08 -14.31 16.17
CA ARG A 78 6.19 -14.59 17.09
C ARG A 78 5.68 -14.92 18.49
N SER A 79 4.72 -14.14 18.99
CA SER A 79 4.15 -14.34 20.32
C SER A 79 3.36 -15.64 20.40
N ASP A 80 2.58 -15.97 19.37
CA ASP A 80 1.79 -17.19 19.33
C ASP A 80 2.68 -18.44 19.29
N ILE A 81 3.75 -18.42 18.49
CA ILE A 81 4.74 -19.50 18.44
C ILE A 81 5.46 -19.64 19.79
N ASN A 82 5.84 -18.53 20.42
CA ASN A 82 6.49 -18.55 21.74
C ASN A 82 5.56 -19.08 22.85
N ARG A 83 4.24 -18.89 22.73
CA ARG A 83 3.27 -19.50 23.66
C ARG A 83 3.27 -21.02 23.52
N LEU A 84 3.24 -21.54 22.29
CA LEU A 84 3.38 -22.97 22.04
C LEU A 84 4.72 -23.51 22.58
N GLU A 85 5.81 -22.76 22.41
CA GLU A 85 7.11 -23.18 22.95
C GLU A 85 7.09 -23.23 24.49
N SER A 86 6.48 -22.23 25.11
CA SER A 86 6.34 -22.17 26.56
C SER A 86 5.50 -23.34 27.09
N ASP A 87 4.42 -23.70 26.40
CA ASP A 87 3.62 -24.87 26.74
C ASP A 87 4.40 -26.18 26.55
N ALA A 88 5.18 -26.30 25.48
CA ALA A 88 6.07 -27.44 25.27
C ALA A 88 7.10 -27.58 26.41
N ARG A 89 7.70 -26.47 26.88
CA ARG A 89 8.61 -26.49 28.05
C ARG A 89 7.90 -26.85 29.35
N ARG A 90 6.66 -26.44 29.54
CA ARG A 90 5.85 -26.84 30.72
C ARG A 90 5.55 -28.34 30.69
N ILE A 91 5.28 -28.90 29.50
CA ILE A 91 5.13 -30.35 29.32
C ILE A 91 6.43 -31.09 29.63
N GLU A 92 7.59 -30.56 29.21
CA GLU A 92 8.92 -31.08 29.58
C GLU A 92 9.09 -31.17 31.12
N GLN A 93 8.51 -30.22 31.85
CA GLN A 93 8.54 -30.15 33.32
C GLN A 93 7.43 -30.98 34.00
N GLY A 94 6.67 -31.78 33.25
CA GLY A 94 5.64 -32.68 33.77
C GLY A 94 4.24 -32.08 33.86
N VAL A 95 4.01 -30.88 33.32
CA VAL A 95 2.66 -30.28 33.25
C VAL A 95 1.92 -30.82 32.03
N SER A 96 0.80 -31.52 32.23
CA SER A 96 -0.03 -31.96 31.12
C SER A 96 -0.71 -30.77 30.41
N ASN A 97 -0.66 -30.76 29.08
CA ASN A 97 -1.49 -29.89 28.25
C ASN A 97 -2.18 -30.74 27.16
N PRO A 98 -3.44 -31.17 27.38
CA PRO A 98 -4.17 -32.02 26.44
C PRO A 98 -4.42 -31.38 25.06
N PHE A 99 -4.37 -30.05 24.96
CA PHE A 99 -4.68 -29.32 23.73
C PHE A 99 -3.44 -28.99 22.90
N PHE A 100 -2.24 -29.21 23.44
CA PHE A 100 -0.97 -28.83 22.81
C PHE A 100 -0.83 -29.30 21.36
N SER A 101 -1.12 -30.58 21.09
CA SER A 101 -1.04 -31.13 19.74
C SER A 101 -2.04 -30.49 18.78
N SER A 102 -3.25 -30.18 19.27
CA SER A 102 -4.29 -29.53 18.47
C SER A 102 -3.92 -28.10 18.15
N ASP A 103 -3.37 -27.35 19.11
CA ASP A 103 -2.94 -25.97 18.91
C ASP A 103 -1.74 -25.89 17.96
N LEU A 104 -0.80 -26.82 18.08
CA LEU A 104 0.33 -26.95 17.16
C LEU A 104 -0.12 -27.25 15.73
N ARG A 105 -1.09 -28.17 15.54
CA ARG A 105 -1.67 -28.45 14.21
C ARG A 105 -2.40 -27.24 13.64
N ARG A 106 -3.16 -26.51 14.45
CA ARG A 106 -3.84 -25.27 14.01
C ARG A 106 -2.82 -24.25 13.52
N MET A 107 -1.76 -24.02 14.29
CA MET A 107 -0.67 -23.13 13.88
C MET A 107 -0.04 -23.57 12.55
N SER A 108 0.28 -24.86 12.40
CA SER A 108 0.82 -25.41 11.14
C SER A 108 -0.12 -25.18 9.94
N MET A 109 -1.43 -25.42 10.10
CA MET A 109 -2.42 -25.17 9.05
C MET A 109 -2.53 -23.69 8.70
N ASP A 110 -2.55 -22.80 9.71
CA ASP A 110 -2.66 -21.36 9.49
C ASP A 110 -1.45 -20.81 8.75
N MET A 111 -0.24 -21.27 9.10
CA MET A 111 0.98 -20.92 8.38
C MET A 111 0.97 -21.44 6.93
N SER A 112 0.43 -22.64 6.70
CA SER A 112 0.32 -23.20 5.34
C SER A 112 -0.67 -22.40 4.47
N ARG A 113 -1.77 -21.92 5.06
CA ARG A 113 -2.73 -21.03 4.39
C ARG A 113 -2.06 -19.70 4.02
N ARG A 114 -1.33 -19.10 4.97
CA ARG A 114 -0.55 -17.87 4.72
C ARG A 114 0.47 -18.03 3.62
N LEU A 115 1.12 -19.19 3.52
CA LEU A 115 2.04 -19.46 2.41
C LEU A 115 1.31 -19.44 1.06
N THR A 116 0.11 -20.00 1.00
CA THR A 116 -0.72 -19.97 -0.22
C THR A 116 -1.16 -18.55 -0.56
N ASP A 117 -1.59 -17.77 0.43
CA ASP A 117 -2.01 -16.38 0.23
C ASP A 117 -0.83 -15.51 -0.25
N LEU A 118 0.36 -15.69 0.35
CA LEU A 118 1.57 -15.01 -0.06
C LEU A 118 2.01 -15.40 -1.48
N GLN A 119 1.83 -16.65 -1.90
CA GLN A 119 2.13 -17.09 -3.27
C GLN A 119 1.22 -16.40 -4.30
N ARG A 120 -0.07 -16.25 -3.99
CA ARG A 120 -1.01 -15.50 -4.84
C ARG A 120 -0.62 -14.04 -4.91
N LEU A 121 -0.38 -13.42 -3.76
CA LEU A 121 0.02 -12.02 -3.66
C LEU A 121 1.33 -11.72 -4.43
N ALA A 122 2.31 -12.62 -4.35
CA ALA A 122 3.54 -12.50 -5.13
C ALA A 122 3.29 -12.59 -6.64
N ALA A 123 2.34 -13.42 -7.08
CA ALA A 123 1.92 -13.44 -8.48
C ALA A 123 1.23 -12.14 -8.89
N ASP A 124 0.40 -11.55 -8.01
CA ASP A 124 -0.27 -10.28 -8.27
C ASP A 124 0.70 -9.11 -8.38
N VAL A 125 1.71 -9.03 -7.51
CA VAL A 125 2.80 -8.04 -7.64
C VAL A 125 3.57 -8.24 -8.97
N LYS A 126 3.87 -9.48 -9.36
CA LYS A 126 4.50 -9.75 -10.66
C LYS A 126 3.63 -9.35 -11.84
N ASN A 127 2.31 -9.50 -11.73
CA ASN A 127 1.37 -9.01 -12.75
C ASN A 127 1.42 -7.49 -12.84
N LEU A 128 1.49 -6.78 -11.70
CA LEU A 128 1.67 -5.32 -11.69
C LEU A 128 3.00 -4.89 -12.34
N LEU A 129 4.09 -5.65 -12.18
CA LEU A 129 5.36 -5.35 -12.85
C LEU A 129 5.27 -5.34 -14.36
N GLY A 130 4.37 -6.12 -14.96
CA GLY A 130 4.10 -6.14 -16.39
C GLY A 130 3.22 -4.99 -16.87
N LEU A 131 2.50 -4.34 -15.97
CA LEU A 131 1.57 -3.23 -16.24
C LEU A 131 2.11 -1.87 -15.77
N ALA A 132 3.25 -1.85 -15.08
CA ALA A 132 3.80 -0.67 -14.43
C ALA A 132 4.14 0.41 -15.47
N VAL A 133 3.68 1.64 -15.18
CA VAL A 133 4.01 2.84 -15.94
C VAL A 133 4.59 3.88 -15.00
N LYS A 134 5.39 4.79 -15.55
CA LYS A 134 5.96 5.92 -14.80
C LYS A 134 4.84 6.88 -14.42
N ASP A 135 4.57 6.98 -13.12
CA ASP A 135 3.55 7.85 -12.57
C ASP A 135 3.78 8.06 -11.08
N ALA A 136 3.60 9.29 -10.61
CA ALA A 136 3.87 9.64 -9.22
C ALA A 136 2.92 8.96 -8.22
N ALA A 137 1.64 8.80 -8.56
CA ALA A 137 0.66 8.17 -7.68
C ALA A 137 0.85 6.64 -7.63
N LEU A 138 1.13 6.00 -8.77
CA LEU A 138 1.53 4.60 -8.80
C LEU A 138 2.84 4.37 -8.03
N ASN A 139 3.81 5.27 -8.16
CA ASN A 139 5.06 5.18 -7.42
C ASN A 139 4.86 5.25 -5.91
N GLN A 140 3.99 6.15 -5.45
CA GLN A 140 3.65 6.22 -4.03
C GLN A 140 3.02 4.91 -3.55
N THR A 141 2.09 4.35 -4.32
CA THR A 141 1.46 3.07 -3.97
C THR A 141 2.45 1.90 -3.98
N ALA A 142 3.38 1.88 -4.95
CA ALA A 142 4.45 0.90 -5.03
C ALA A 142 5.40 0.99 -3.82
N ARG A 143 5.70 2.20 -3.33
CA ARG A 143 6.53 2.39 -2.12
C ARG A 143 5.82 1.87 -0.88
N ASP A 144 4.53 2.10 -0.76
CA ASP A 144 3.75 1.55 0.35
C ASP A 144 3.76 0.01 0.32
N ILE A 145 3.61 -0.59 -0.88
CA ILE A 145 3.76 -2.04 -1.07
C ILE A 145 5.16 -2.52 -0.67
N GLU A 146 6.22 -1.81 -1.07
CA GLU A 146 7.60 -2.17 -0.74
C GLU A 146 7.87 -2.10 0.76
N TRP A 147 7.38 -1.07 1.44
CA TRP A 147 7.49 -0.95 2.89
C TRP A 147 6.81 -2.11 3.61
N ASP A 148 5.53 -2.38 3.30
CA ASP A 148 4.78 -3.46 3.95
C ASP A 148 5.41 -4.84 3.61
N ALA A 149 5.91 -5.05 2.39
CA ALA A 149 6.60 -6.28 1.99
C ALA A 149 7.96 -6.46 2.68
N ARG A 150 8.70 -5.36 2.91
CA ARG A 150 9.98 -5.36 3.63
C ARG A 150 9.78 -5.63 5.12
N ASP A 151 8.73 -5.10 5.72
CA ASP A 151 8.37 -5.40 7.11
C ASP A 151 8.00 -6.87 7.29
N LEU A 152 7.23 -7.43 6.35
CA LEU A 152 6.99 -8.87 6.27
C LEU A 152 8.30 -9.67 6.15
N GLU A 153 9.20 -9.31 5.24
CA GLU A 153 10.51 -9.95 5.08
C GLU A 153 11.28 -9.97 6.41
N ASN A 154 11.42 -8.82 7.06
CA ASN A 154 12.14 -8.68 8.32
C ASN A 154 11.51 -9.55 9.43
N ARG A 155 10.18 -9.51 9.57
CA ARG A 155 9.45 -10.31 10.56
C ARG A 155 9.69 -11.81 10.37
N PHE A 156 9.58 -12.28 9.14
CA PHE A 156 9.81 -13.70 8.86
C PHE A 156 11.28 -14.09 9.05
N GLN A 157 12.21 -13.25 8.61
CA GLN A 157 13.64 -13.52 8.70
C GLN A 157 14.16 -13.55 10.13
N PHE A 158 13.78 -12.58 10.96
CA PHE A 158 14.39 -12.40 12.28
C PHE A 158 13.57 -12.96 13.43
N ASP A 159 12.24 -13.04 13.29
CA ASP A 159 11.36 -13.39 14.39
C ASP A 159 10.74 -14.77 14.21
N VAL A 160 9.96 -14.95 13.14
CA VAL A 160 9.07 -16.11 13.00
C VAL A 160 9.86 -17.40 12.77
N VAL A 161 10.88 -17.38 11.91
CA VAL A 161 11.72 -18.56 11.64
C VAL A 161 12.44 -19.01 12.91
N ASN A 162 13.06 -18.07 13.64
CA ASN A 162 13.78 -18.38 14.87
C ASN A 162 12.86 -18.95 15.95
N ALA A 163 11.67 -18.37 16.14
CA ALA A 163 10.67 -18.88 17.07
C ALA A 163 10.21 -20.29 16.68
N ALA A 164 9.94 -20.53 15.39
CA ALA A 164 9.48 -21.83 14.91
C ALA A 164 10.55 -22.92 15.07
N GLN A 165 11.82 -22.59 14.85
CA GLN A 165 12.94 -23.52 15.08
C GLN A 165 13.12 -23.82 16.58
N SER A 166 13.02 -22.82 17.44
CA SER A 166 13.07 -23.00 18.90
C SER A 166 11.95 -23.93 19.41
N LEU A 167 10.72 -23.70 18.91
CA LEU A 167 9.57 -24.58 19.15
C LEU A 167 9.84 -26.00 18.64
N GLU A 168 10.30 -26.16 17.41
CA GLU A 168 10.63 -27.48 16.85
C GLU A 168 11.62 -28.22 17.74
N TRP A 169 12.72 -27.58 18.13
CA TRP A 169 13.74 -28.19 18.98
C TRP A 169 13.16 -28.61 20.32
N THR A 170 12.33 -27.76 20.93
CA THR A 170 11.68 -28.08 22.21
C THR A 170 10.76 -29.28 22.07
N VAL A 171 9.87 -29.30 21.07
CA VAL A 171 8.92 -30.41 20.86
C VAL A 171 9.63 -31.73 20.54
N ARG A 172 10.72 -31.68 19.79
CA ARG A 172 11.52 -32.87 19.45
C ARG A 172 12.20 -33.52 20.65
N ARG A 173 12.43 -32.80 21.75
CA ARG A 173 12.96 -33.37 23.00
C ARG A 173 11.88 -34.06 23.83
N LEU A 174 10.61 -33.74 23.62
CA LEU A 174 9.51 -34.30 24.40
C LEU A 174 9.25 -35.76 24.02
N ASP A 175 8.88 -36.58 25.02
CA ASP A 175 8.40 -37.94 24.77
C ASP A 175 7.10 -37.88 23.93
N PRO A 176 7.03 -38.57 22.77
CA PRO A 176 5.83 -38.67 21.95
C PRO A 176 4.56 -39.08 22.71
N LYS A 177 4.68 -39.80 23.83
CA LYS A 177 3.54 -40.18 24.68
C LYS A 177 2.91 -38.99 25.41
N LEU A 178 3.67 -37.91 25.62
CA LEU A 178 3.21 -36.71 26.33
C LEU A 178 2.53 -35.70 25.40
N VAL A 179 3.02 -35.60 24.16
CA VAL A 179 2.57 -34.59 23.18
C VAL A 179 1.85 -35.16 21.98
N GLY A 180 1.81 -36.47 21.82
CA GLY A 180 1.32 -37.15 20.63
C GLY A 180 2.44 -37.44 19.63
N TYR A 181 2.34 -38.58 18.94
CA TYR A 181 3.33 -39.03 17.97
C TYR A 181 3.48 -38.10 16.75
N ASP A 182 2.43 -37.38 16.40
CA ASP A 182 2.42 -36.46 15.27
C ASP A 182 2.93 -35.05 15.60
N ALA A 183 3.03 -34.69 16.89
CA ALA A 183 3.41 -33.34 17.29
C ALA A 183 4.84 -33.00 16.85
N GLN A 184 5.76 -33.95 16.93
CA GLN A 184 7.14 -33.75 16.46
C GLN A 184 7.22 -33.47 14.96
N TRP A 185 6.45 -34.22 14.16
CA TRP A 185 6.34 -34.00 12.71
C TRP A 185 5.69 -32.66 12.39
N THR A 186 4.61 -32.33 13.09
CA THR A 186 3.90 -31.06 12.92
C THR A 186 4.79 -29.86 13.24
N ALA A 187 5.61 -29.94 14.30
CA ALA A 187 6.55 -28.88 14.65
C ALA A 187 7.65 -28.71 13.58
N SER A 188 8.16 -29.83 13.04
CA SER A 188 9.12 -29.82 11.93
C SER A 188 8.52 -29.21 10.66
N ASP A 189 7.28 -29.57 10.31
CA ASP A 189 6.59 -29.01 9.15
C ASP A 189 6.30 -27.51 9.34
N LEU A 190 5.87 -27.09 10.53
CA LEU A 190 5.70 -25.67 10.86
C LEU A 190 7.00 -24.89 10.65
N SER A 191 8.11 -25.38 11.18
CA SER A 191 9.46 -24.79 10.99
C SER A 191 9.86 -24.72 9.51
N ARG A 192 9.52 -25.73 8.71
CA ARG A 192 9.74 -25.73 7.26
C ARG A 192 8.88 -24.68 6.55
N VAL A 193 7.58 -24.63 6.83
CA VAL A 193 6.65 -23.66 6.23
C VAL A 193 7.05 -22.22 6.59
N CYS A 194 7.48 -21.95 7.82
CA CYS A 194 7.99 -20.63 8.21
C CYS A 194 9.22 -20.20 7.40
N ARG A 195 10.10 -21.15 7.08
CA ARG A 195 11.24 -20.89 6.17
C ARG A 195 10.77 -20.63 4.75
N ASP A 196 9.85 -21.44 4.21
CA ASP A 196 9.30 -21.21 2.87
C ASP A 196 8.63 -19.83 2.75
N LEU A 197 7.89 -19.42 3.80
CA LEU A 197 7.33 -18.08 3.92
C LEU A 197 8.41 -17.00 3.90
N GLN A 198 9.49 -17.15 4.67
CA GLN A 198 10.61 -16.20 4.68
C GLN A 198 11.23 -16.03 3.29
N TRP A 199 11.40 -17.12 2.54
CA TRP A 199 11.93 -17.05 1.17
C TRP A 199 10.95 -16.32 0.26
N LYS A 200 9.65 -16.58 0.39
CA LYS A 200 8.62 -15.94 -0.42
C LYS A 200 8.42 -14.46 -0.08
N THR A 201 8.53 -14.05 1.19
CA THR A 201 8.48 -12.63 1.58
C THR A 201 9.69 -11.87 1.05
N ARG A 202 10.86 -12.52 1.00
CA ARG A 202 12.04 -11.94 0.35
C ARG A 202 11.81 -11.74 -1.15
N ASP A 203 11.31 -12.76 -1.85
CA ASP A 203 10.98 -12.64 -3.28
C ASP A 203 9.98 -11.48 -3.51
N LEU A 204 8.91 -11.42 -2.71
CA LEU A 204 7.91 -10.34 -2.75
C LEU A 204 8.55 -8.97 -2.55
N SER A 205 9.45 -8.82 -1.57
CA SER A 205 10.14 -7.56 -1.30
C SER A 205 10.99 -7.11 -2.49
N TRP A 206 11.60 -8.05 -3.22
CA TRP A 206 12.42 -7.75 -4.40
C TRP A 206 11.54 -7.31 -5.57
N ASP A 207 10.44 -8.03 -5.81
CA ASP A 207 9.46 -7.67 -6.84
C ASP A 207 8.83 -6.29 -6.53
N ALA A 208 8.53 -6.00 -5.27
CA ALA A 208 8.03 -4.69 -4.84
C ALA A 208 9.06 -3.56 -5.06
N ARG A 209 10.35 -3.79 -4.79
CA ARG A 209 11.41 -2.82 -5.11
C ARG A 209 11.54 -2.58 -6.60
N ASP A 210 11.43 -3.61 -7.43
CA ASP A 210 11.39 -3.46 -8.89
C ASP A 210 10.16 -2.64 -9.32
N LEU A 211 9.01 -2.84 -8.67
CA LEU A 211 7.79 -2.08 -8.94
C LEU A 211 7.97 -0.59 -8.64
N VAL A 212 8.65 -0.25 -7.55
CA VAL A 212 9.04 1.14 -7.22
C VAL A 212 9.95 1.71 -8.30
N SER A 213 10.96 0.96 -8.75
CA SER A 213 11.88 1.39 -9.82
C SER A 213 11.13 1.69 -11.12
N LYS A 214 10.22 0.79 -11.54
CA LYS A 214 9.48 0.92 -12.81
C LYS A 214 8.43 2.03 -12.83
N THR A 215 7.88 2.35 -11.66
CA THR A 215 6.88 3.41 -11.52
C THR A 215 7.51 4.78 -11.30
N GLN A 216 8.84 4.86 -11.11
CA GLN A 216 9.53 6.11 -10.85
C GLN A 216 9.31 7.13 -11.99
N PRO A 217 8.73 8.31 -11.71
CA PRO A 217 8.46 9.33 -12.72
C PRO A 217 9.74 9.81 -13.41
#